data_AF-A0AAN1WES3-F1
#
_entry.id   AF-A0AAN1WES3-F1
#
_cell.length_a   1.000
_cell.length_b   1.000
_cell.length_c   1.000
_cell.angle_alpha   90.00
_cell.angle_beta   90.00
_cell.angle_gamma   90.00
#
_symmetry.space_group_name_H-M   'P 1'
#
loop_
_entity.id
_entity.type
_entity.pdbx_description
1 polymer ?
#
loop_
_entity_poly.entity_id
_entity_poly.type
_entity_poly.pdbx_seq_one_letter_code
_entity_poly.pdbx_strand_id
1 'polypeptide(L)'
;MSDTAFILQSCTRAISGAEEAVHLLEQKSRLEQAVSSSDPALTLDTSKSLLESIFKTIISDRVADPELGQDFGPLYKNVRDVLALNQDAQANEILKKLTNAIVHNVGELRNKYGAASHGDDGCYENPIQMPEAEMIAHIVDGMGSFLFRRHKDLNDPELAQRIFYSDYSGFNDWLDSQNDPIEIPVEEAKEIPFSIFLFTYDVDTYRAMLLQYMQSEQEDAQLEESEEAIQSELEPELEPELEPELTQEQEVQVDPIQDIAGVLVINEEAGHSITDEECIELAEFVRDYAINKAGLDWQNRQPLIAKFRIQLKRRLIKVTYSEAFIDHAIDLMIEKAALYFPSECQG
;
A
#
# COMPACT_ATOMS: atom_id res chain seq x y z
N MET A 1 -25.76 -16.39 28.49
CA MET A 1 -24.47 -15.72 28.27
C MET A 1 -24.17 -15.90 26.80
N SER A 2 -23.93 -14.81 26.07
CA SER A 2 -23.54 -14.94 24.66
C SER A 2 -22.19 -15.64 24.62
N ASP A 3 -22.15 -16.89 24.15
CA ASP A 3 -20.89 -17.53 23.75
C ASP A 3 -20.32 -16.69 22.61
N THR A 4 -19.43 -15.78 22.97
CA THR A 4 -18.62 -15.08 21.98
C THR A 4 -17.69 -16.14 21.42
N ALA A 5 -17.91 -16.55 20.17
CA ALA A 5 -17.03 -17.49 19.49
C ALA A 5 -15.58 -17.04 19.62
N PHE A 6 -14.67 -17.98 19.89
CA PHE A 6 -13.24 -17.67 19.92
C PHE A 6 -12.77 -17.31 18.52
N ILE A 7 -12.06 -16.19 18.39
CA ILE A 7 -11.59 -15.67 17.10
C ILE A 7 -10.10 -15.32 17.23
N LEU A 8 -9.31 -15.81 16.28
CA LEU A 8 -7.90 -15.48 16.09
C LEU A 8 -7.80 -14.09 15.44
N GLN A 9 -7.98 -13.05 16.24
CA GLN A 9 -8.12 -11.66 15.78
C GLN A 9 -6.89 -11.19 14.99
N SER A 10 -5.68 -11.60 15.40
CA SER A 10 -4.44 -11.10 14.81
C SER A 10 -4.24 -11.70 13.43
N CYS A 11 -4.38 -13.03 13.32
CA CYS A 11 -4.32 -13.78 12.07
C CYS A 11 -5.45 -13.36 11.12
N THR A 12 -6.67 -13.13 11.62
CA THR A 12 -7.79 -12.64 10.79
C THR A 12 -7.41 -11.35 10.07
N ARG A 13 -6.80 -10.40 10.79
CA ARG A 13 -6.35 -9.13 10.20
C ARG A 13 -5.17 -9.32 9.24
N ALA A 14 -4.23 -10.20 9.59
CA ALA A 14 -3.03 -10.43 8.78
C ALA A 14 -3.33 -11.11 7.44
N ILE A 15 -4.29 -12.04 7.42
CA ILE A 15 -4.64 -12.87 6.25
C ILE A 15 -5.75 -12.21 5.42
N SER A 16 -6.23 -11.03 5.81
CA SER A 16 -7.18 -10.25 5.00
C SER A 16 -6.61 -9.99 3.60
N GLY A 17 -7.39 -10.26 2.55
CA GLY A 17 -6.94 -10.14 1.15
C GLY A 17 -6.18 -11.35 0.61
N ALA A 18 -6.08 -12.45 1.38
CA ALA A 18 -5.52 -13.73 0.95
C ALA A 18 -6.62 -14.80 0.82
N GLU A 19 -7.75 -14.47 0.19
CA GLU A 19 -8.92 -15.35 0.03
C GLU A 19 -8.58 -16.64 -0.73
N GLU A 20 -7.53 -16.60 -1.56
CA GLU A 20 -7.02 -17.74 -2.34
C GLU A 20 -6.24 -18.75 -1.47
N ALA A 21 -5.80 -18.36 -0.26
CA ALA A 21 -5.08 -19.22 0.67
C ALA A 21 -6.04 -20.16 1.44
N VAL A 22 -6.86 -20.91 0.70
CA VAL A 22 -7.98 -21.73 1.21
C VAL A 22 -7.52 -22.63 2.37
N HIS A 23 -6.41 -23.34 2.21
CA HIS A 23 -5.93 -24.25 3.25
C HIS A 23 -5.51 -23.51 4.54
N LEU A 24 -4.91 -22.33 4.43
CA LEU A 24 -4.53 -21.51 5.58
C LEU A 24 -5.77 -21.03 6.34
N LEU A 25 -6.80 -20.58 5.61
CA LEU A 25 -8.09 -20.17 6.18
C LEU A 25 -8.80 -21.35 6.87
N GLU A 26 -8.73 -22.55 6.29
CA GLU A 26 -9.24 -23.78 6.92
C GLU A 26 -8.52 -24.09 8.23
N GLN A 27 -7.17 -24.04 8.28
CA GLN A 27 -6.44 -24.33 9.52
C GLN A 27 -6.74 -23.31 10.63
N LYS A 28 -6.87 -22.03 10.27
CA LYS A 28 -7.33 -20.98 11.19
C LYS A 28 -8.70 -21.34 11.77
N SER A 29 -9.67 -21.68 10.91
CA SER A 29 -11.02 -22.04 11.35
C SER A 29 -11.03 -23.29 12.24
N ARG A 30 -10.18 -24.28 11.95
CA ARG A 30 -10.05 -25.49 12.78
C ARG A 30 -9.54 -25.17 14.18
N LEU A 31 -8.58 -24.27 14.32
CA LEU A 31 -8.10 -23.82 15.64
C LEU A 31 -9.20 -23.07 16.41
N GLU A 32 -9.92 -22.18 15.75
CA GLU A 32 -11.05 -21.45 16.38
C GLU A 32 -12.16 -22.39 16.86
N GLN A 33 -12.47 -23.41 16.06
CA GLN A 33 -13.44 -24.44 16.42
C GLN A 33 -12.95 -25.32 17.57
N ALA A 34 -11.67 -25.74 17.56
CA ALA A 34 -11.09 -26.55 18.62
C ALA A 34 -11.18 -25.86 19.99
N VAL A 35 -10.83 -24.58 20.05
CA VAL A 35 -10.95 -23.75 21.25
C VAL A 35 -12.42 -23.59 21.66
N SER A 36 -13.31 -23.28 20.71
CA SER A 36 -14.75 -23.12 20.98
C SER A 36 -15.39 -24.42 21.48
N SER A 37 -14.90 -25.58 21.03
CA SER A 37 -15.35 -26.90 21.49
C SER A 37 -14.75 -27.33 22.83
N SER A 38 -13.89 -26.51 23.43
CA SER A 38 -13.16 -26.82 24.67
C SER A 38 -12.37 -28.14 24.59
N ASP A 39 -11.68 -28.38 23.48
CA ASP A 39 -10.81 -29.54 23.27
C ASP A 39 -9.31 -29.12 23.33
N PRO A 40 -8.63 -29.31 24.47
CA PRO A 40 -7.23 -28.90 24.64
C PRO A 40 -6.28 -29.65 23.69
N ALA A 41 -6.52 -30.94 23.46
CA ALA A 41 -5.65 -31.79 22.67
C ALA A 41 -5.71 -31.39 21.19
N LEU A 42 -6.92 -31.19 20.67
CA LEU A 42 -7.14 -30.70 19.31
C LEU A 42 -6.65 -29.26 19.12
N THR A 43 -6.76 -28.41 20.15
CA THR A 43 -6.24 -27.04 20.14
C THR A 43 -4.72 -27.04 19.92
N LEU A 44 -3.97 -27.95 20.56
CA LEU A 44 -2.53 -28.08 20.35
C LEU A 44 -2.18 -28.59 18.94
N ASP A 45 -2.93 -29.56 18.43
CA ASP A 45 -2.73 -30.10 17.07
C ASP A 45 -2.97 -29.03 15.99
N THR A 46 -4.07 -28.30 16.12
CA THR A 46 -4.45 -27.25 15.16
C THR A 46 -3.57 -26.01 15.28
N SER A 47 -3.06 -25.70 16.48
CA SER A 47 -2.05 -24.66 16.70
C SER A 47 -0.78 -24.90 15.90
N LYS A 48 -0.23 -26.13 15.95
CA LYS A 48 0.91 -26.52 15.13
C LYS A 48 0.59 -26.48 13.64
N SER A 49 -0.57 -27.03 13.25
CA SER A 49 -0.99 -27.10 11.85
C SER A 49 -1.16 -25.73 11.19
N LEU A 50 -1.66 -24.74 11.95
CA LEU A 50 -1.76 -23.36 11.50
C LEU A 50 -0.37 -22.74 11.25
N LEU A 51 0.56 -22.87 12.21
CA LEU A 51 1.93 -22.37 12.03
C LEU A 51 2.64 -23.08 10.87
N GLU A 52 2.50 -24.40 10.73
CA GLU A 52 3.06 -25.14 9.59
C GLU A 52 2.53 -24.62 8.26
N SER A 53 1.23 -24.33 8.17
CA SER A 53 0.63 -23.79 6.96
C SER A 53 1.19 -22.40 6.65
N ILE A 54 1.31 -21.53 7.64
CA ILE A 54 1.94 -20.21 7.49
C ILE A 54 3.39 -20.35 7.02
N PHE A 55 4.19 -21.24 7.62
CA PHE A 55 5.59 -21.44 7.23
C PHE A 55 5.69 -21.93 5.80
N LYS A 56 4.88 -22.91 5.41
CA LYS A 56 4.86 -23.47 4.06
C LYS A 56 4.44 -22.42 3.03
N THR A 57 3.47 -21.56 3.35
CA THR A 57 3.09 -20.43 2.50
C THR A 57 4.28 -19.49 2.30
N ILE A 58 4.89 -19.00 3.38
CA ILE A 58 6.03 -18.07 3.31
C ILE A 58 7.20 -18.65 2.50
N ILE A 59 7.54 -19.92 2.72
CA ILE A 59 8.62 -20.58 1.99
C ILE A 59 8.27 -20.73 0.51
N SER A 60 7.04 -21.17 0.19
CA SER A 60 6.60 -21.36 -1.19
C SER A 60 6.57 -20.06 -1.98
N ASP A 61 6.27 -18.95 -1.32
CA ASP A 61 6.18 -17.65 -1.97
C ASP A 61 7.57 -16.99 -2.15
N ARG A 62 8.62 -17.51 -1.51
CA ARG A 62 9.99 -16.93 -1.52
C ARG A 62 11.07 -17.85 -2.08
N VAL A 63 10.82 -19.14 -2.23
CA VAL A 63 11.81 -20.14 -2.65
C VAL A 63 11.29 -20.91 -3.86
N ALA A 64 12.08 -20.97 -4.94
CA ALA A 64 11.69 -21.61 -6.20
C ALA A 64 11.40 -23.11 -6.05
N ASP A 65 12.26 -23.84 -5.34
CA ASP A 65 12.13 -25.29 -5.10
C ASP A 65 12.07 -25.60 -3.59
N PRO A 66 10.92 -25.37 -2.94
CA PRO A 66 10.82 -25.47 -1.49
C PRO A 66 10.72 -26.91 -1.00
N GLU A 67 11.53 -27.29 -0.01
CA GLU A 67 11.41 -28.57 0.68
C GLU A 67 10.35 -28.49 1.80
N LEU A 68 9.08 -28.75 1.46
CA LEU A 68 7.95 -28.59 2.39
C LEU A 68 7.64 -29.84 3.24
N GLY A 69 8.27 -30.98 2.94
CA GLY A 69 8.07 -32.26 3.63
C GLY A 69 8.85 -32.42 4.94
N GLN A 70 9.50 -31.35 5.40
CA GLN A 70 10.33 -31.36 6.60
C GLN A 70 9.49 -31.26 7.89
N ASP A 71 10.12 -31.60 9.01
CA ASP A 71 9.52 -31.43 10.34
C ASP A 71 9.33 -29.94 10.71
N PHE A 72 8.49 -29.70 11.70
CA PHE A 72 8.06 -28.36 12.15
C PHE A 72 9.20 -27.39 12.47
N GLY A 73 10.23 -27.86 13.19
CA GLY A 73 11.40 -27.03 13.53
C GLY A 73 12.24 -26.65 12.30
N PRO A 74 12.65 -27.62 11.46
CA PRO A 74 13.30 -27.35 10.18
C PRO A 74 12.51 -26.40 9.26
N LEU A 75 11.19 -26.55 9.14
CA LEU A 75 10.36 -25.61 8.37
C LEU A 75 10.53 -24.17 8.89
N TYR A 76 10.48 -23.97 10.20
CA TYR A 76 10.68 -22.65 10.78
C TYR A 76 12.11 -22.10 10.59
N LYS A 77 13.12 -22.98 10.52
CA LYS A 77 14.48 -22.57 10.16
C LYS A 77 14.50 -21.96 8.76
N ASN A 78 13.90 -22.62 7.78
CA ASN A 78 13.86 -22.10 6.40
C ASN A 78 13.15 -20.75 6.33
N VAL A 79 12.07 -20.54 7.10
CA VAL A 79 11.40 -19.23 7.19
C VAL A 79 12.38 -18.14 7.65
N ARG A 80 13.19 -18.40 8.69
CA ARG A 80 14.16 -17.41 9.20
C ARG A 80 15.33 -17.13 8.26
N ASP A 81 15.61 -18.05 7.35
CA ASP A 81 16.66 -17.90 6.35
C ASP A 81 16.21 -17.00 5.19
N VAL A 82 14.90 -16.93 4.92
CA VAL A 82 14.31 -16.13 3.81
C VAL A 82 13.53 -14.90 4.26
N LEU A 83 13.24 -14.77 5.56
CA LEU A 83 12.45 -13.67 6.12
C LEU A 83 13.19 -12.98 7.26
N ALA A 84 13.58 -11.73 7.04
CA ALA A 84 14.05 -10.86 8.10
C ALA A 84 12.87 -10.43 8.99
N LEU A 85 12.97 -10.65 10.30
CA LEU A 85 11.93 -10.27 11.26
C LEU A 85 12.07 -8.79 11.67
N ASN A 86 13.27 -8.23 11.53
CA ASN A 86 13.60 -6.83 11.76
C ASN A 86 14.78 -6.41 10.87
N GLN A 87 14.86 -5.12 10.55
CA GLN A 87 15.98 -4.52 9.80
C GLN A 87 17.23 -4.37 10.67
N ASP A 88 17.06 -4.09 11.96
CA ASP A 88 18.17 -4.09 12.92
C ASP A 88 18.62 -5.53 13.21
N ALA A 89 19.90 -5.81 12.99
CA ALA A 89 20.45 -7.15 13.10
C ALA A 89 20.34 -7.73 14.53
N GLN A 90 20.53 -6.90 15.56
CA GLN A 90 20.47 -7.36 16.95
C GLN A 90 19.03 -7.69 17.35
N ALA A 91 18.08 -6.81 17.02
CA ALA A 91 16.65 -7.04 17.24
C ALA A 91 16.16 -8.27 16.47
N ASN A 92 16.59 -8.45 15.21
CA ASN A 92 16.25 -9.59 14.38
C ASN A 92 16.68 -10.91 15.04
N GLU A 93 17.91 -10.99 15.55
CA GLU A 93 18.40 -12.19 16.24
C GLU A 93 17.68 -12.47 17.56
N ILE A 94 17.28 -11.43 18.31
CA ILE A 94 16.45 -11.60 19.52
C ILE A 94 15.07 -12.15 19.15
N LEU A 95 14.43 -11.58 18.13
CA LEU A 95 13.11 -12.03 17.66
C LEU A 95 13.16 -13.45 17.13
N LYS A 96 14.21 -13.82 16.37
CA LYS A 96 14.43 -15.20 15.90
C LYS A 96 14.57 -16.19 17.04
N LYS A 97 15.25 -15.82 18.15
CA LYS A 97 15.34 -16.67 19.34
C LYS A 97 13.99 -16.86 20.02
N LEU A 98 13.24 -15.78 20.20
CA LEU A 98 11.91 -15.79 20.82
C LEU A 98 10.95 -16.71 20.05
N THR A 99 10.83 -16.47 18.74
CA THR A 99 9.95 -17.23 17.84
C THR A 99 10.39 -18.68 17.68
N ASN A 100 11.70 -18.96 17.66
CA ASN A 100 12.21 -20.33 17.67
C ASN A 100 11.84 -21.07 18.97
N ALA A 101 11.87 -20.38 20.12
CA ALA A 101 11.44 -20.97 21.38
C ALA A 101 9.93 -21.29 21.35
N ILE A 102 9.11 -20.43 20.77
CA ILE A 102 7.67 -20.70 20.59
C ILE A 102 7.47 -21.96 19.74
N VAL A 103 8.09 -22.04 18.55
CA VAL A 103 7.95 -23.21 17.65
C VAL A 103 8.39 -24.50 18.31
N HIS A 104 9.53 -24.48 19.01
CA HIS A 104 10.00 -25.65 19.75
C HIS A 104 8.98 -26.12 20.78
N ASN A 105 8.50 -25.21 21.64
CA ASN A 105 7.58 -25.56 22.73
C ASN A 105 6.18 -25.95 22.21
N VAL A 106 5.66 -25.29 21.17
CA VAL A 106 4.39 -25.68 20.53
C VAL A 106 4.51 -27.10 19.94
N GLY A 107 5.63 -27.39 19.26
CA GLY A 107 5.91 -28.73 18.73
C GLY A 107 5.97 -29.79 19.82
N GLU A 108 6.68 -29.52 20.92
CA GLU A 108 6.80 -30.42 22.08
C GLU A 108 5.45 -30.65 22.78
N LEU A 109 4.68 -29.58 23.04
CA LEU A 109 3.35 -29.68 23.65
C LEU A 109 2.41 -30.51 22.78
N ARG A 110 2.38 -30.25 21.47
CA ARG A 110 1.59 -31.05 20.54
C ARG A 110 2.02 -32.52 20.55
N ASN A 111 3.32 -32.79 20.51
CA ASN A 111 3.81 -34.16 20.41
C ASN A 111 3.50 -35.01 21.66
N LYS A 112 3.41 -34.38 22.84
CA LYS A 112 3.16 -35.05 24.13
C LYS A 112 1.70 -35.02 24.57
N TYR A 113 0.95 -34.01 24.16
CA TYR A 113 -0.38 -33.70 24.69
C TYR A 113 -1.44 -33.42 23.60
N GLY A 114 -1.09 -33.54 22.31
CA GLY A 114 -2.04 -33.44 21.21
C GLY A 114 -2.95 -34.68 21.10
N ALA A 115 -4.03 -34.59 20.33
CA ALA A 115 -5.00 -35.69 20.17
C ALA A 115 -4.38 -36.91 19.48
N ALA A 116 -3.36 -36.69 18.66
CA ALA A 116 -2.55 -37.73 18.02
C ALA A 116 -1.19 -37.98 18.72
N SER A 117 -1.07 -37.65 20.02
CA SER A 117 0.11 -37.99 20.83
C SER A 117 0.38 -39.50 20.75
N HIS A 118 1.59 -39.88 20.37
CA HIS A 118 1.95 -41.29 20.20
C HIS A 118 2.32 -41.90 21.56
N GLY A 119 1.64 -42.98 21.94
CA GLY A 119 2.08 -43.86 23.03
C GLY A 119 1.21 -43.83 24.29
N ASP A 120 0.13 -43.05 24.28
CA ASP A 120 -0.81 -43.00 25.39
C ASP A 120 -1.76 -44.21 25.36
N ASP A 121 -1.97 -44.83 26.53
CA ASP A 121 -2.91 -45.93 26.66
C ASP A 121 -4.36 -45.42 26.76
N GLY A 122 -5.34 -46.33 26.69
CA GLY A 122 -6.77 -45.95 26.75
C GLY A 122 -7.23 -45.36 28.09
N CYS A 123 -6.35 -45.26 29.08
CA CYS A 123 -6.61 -44.67 30.39
C CYS A 123 -5.84 -43.37 30.61
N TYR A 124 -5.10 -42.89 29.60
CA TYR A 124 -4.37 -41.64 29.68
C TYR A 124 -5.32 -40.45 29.81
N GLU A 125 -5.08 -39.64 30.83
CA GLU A 125 -5.74 -38.36 31.02
C GLU A 125 -4.77 -37.25 30.61
N ASN A 126 -5.18 -36.43 29.64
CA ASN A 126 -4.39 -35.30 29.21
C ASN A 126 -4.28 -34.28 30.36
N PRO A 127 -3.07 -33.98 30.87
CA PRO A 127 -2.91 -33.02 31.95
C PRO A 127 -3.21 -31.58 31.52
N ILE A 128 -3.10 -31.27 30.21
CA ILE A 128 -3.32 -29.93 29.69
C ILE A 128 -4.79 -29.57 29.76
N GLN A 129 -5.07 -28.46 30.45
CA GLN A 129 -6.43 -27.93 30.57
C GLN A 129 -6.68 -26.82 29.55
N MET A 130 -7.96 -26.52 29.32
CA MET A 130 -8.35 -25.56 28.29
C MET A 130 -7.69 -24.17 28.42
N PRO A 131 -7.54 -23.56 29.62
CA PRO A 131 -6.86 -22.26 29.74
C PRO A 131 -5.40 -22.28 29.27
N GLU A 132 -4.70 -23.40 29.43
CA GLU A 132 -3.31 -23.57 28.99
C GLU A 132 -3.26 -23.73 27.47
N ALA A 133 -4.16 -24.52 26.89
CA ALA A 133 -4.26 -24.67 25.44
C ALA A 133 -4.69 -23.37 24.74
N GLU A 134 -5.61 -22.60 25.34
CA GLU A 134 -6.04 -21.29 24.85
C GLU A 134 -4.90 -20.26 24.88
N MET A 135 -4.05 -20.28 25.93
CA MET A 135 -2.83 -19.48 25.97
C MET A 135 -1.92 -19.80 24.77
N ILE A 136 -1.76 -21.08 24.42
CA ILE A 136 -0.98 -21.49 23.24
C ILE A 136 -1.63 -20.97 21.95
N ALA A 137 -2.95 -21.06 21.81
CA ALA A 137 -3.67 -20.54 20.66
C ALA A 137 -3.44 -19.04 20.47
N HIS A 138 -3.42 -18.25 21.55
CA HIS A 138 -3.11 -16.82 21.49
C HIS A 138 -1.64 -16.53 21.13
N ILE A 139 -0.69 -17.30 21.65
CA ILE A 139 0.72 -17.18 21.26
C ILE A 139 0.89 -17.46 19.76
N VAL A 140 0.21 -18.49 19.27
CA VAL A 140 0.18 -18.87 17.85
C VAL A 140 -0.50 -17.79 16.99
N ASP A 141 -1.61 -17.20 17.46
CA ASP A 141 -2.27 -16.07 16.78
C ASP A 141 -1.30 -14.90 16.58
N GLY A 142 -0.64 -14.48 17.67
CA GLY A 142 0.31 -13.38 17.64
C GLY A 142 1.52 -13.66 16.73
N MET A 143 2.15 -14.83 16.90
CA MET A 143 3.30 -15.22 16.10
C MET A 143 2.95 -15.40 14.62
N GLY A 144 1.88 -16.13 14.32
CA GLY A 144 1.41 -16.38 12.96
C GLY A 144 1.08 -15.07 12.24
N SER A 145 0.32 -14.19 12.90
CA SER A 145 0.02 -12.86 12.39
C SER A 145 1.28 -12.03 12.13
N PHE A 146 2.24 -12.05 13.06
CA PHE A 146 3.48 -11.28 12.92
C PHE A 146 4.29 -11.74 11.71
N LEU A 147 4.50 -13.05 11.57
CA LEU A 147 5.26 -13.61 10.45
C LEU A 147 4.56 -13.37 9.11
N PHE A 148 3.25 -13.57 9.05
CA PHE A 148 2.50 -13.39 7.81
C PHE A 148 2.50 -11.92 7.37
N ARG A 149 2.30 -10.97 8.30
CA ARG A 149 2.44 -9.54 7.99
C ARG A 149 3.84 -9.20 7.52
N ARG A 150 4.88 -9.67 8.23
CA ARG A 150 6.26 -9.44 7.77
C ARG A 150 6.52 -10.00 6.38
N HIS A 151 5.93 -11.15 6.06
CA HIS A 151 6.00 -11.71 4.73
C HIS A 151 5.32 -10.82 3.68
N LYS A 152 4.14 -10.27 3.96
CA LYS A 152 3.44 -9.32 3.07
C LYS A 152 4.19 -7.99 2.94
N ASP A 153 4.62 -7.40 4.05
CA ASP A 153 5.31 -6.11 4.08
C ASP A 153 6.65 -6.13 3.35
N LEU A 154 7.34 -7.28 3.37
CA LEU A 154 8.61 -7.52 2.69
C LEU A 154 8.42 -8.26 1.37
N ASN A 155 7.21 -8.28 0.80
CA ASN A 155 6.95 -8.94 -0.47
C ASN A 155 7.46 -8.06 -1.62
N ASP A 156 8.77 -8.12 -1.84
CA ASP A 156 9.42 -7.52 -2.99
C ASP A 156 9.03 -8.34 -4.24
N PRO A 157 8.28 -7.76 -5.20
CA PRO A 157 7.87 -8.48 -6.41
C PRO A 157 9.07 -8.93 -7.27
N GLU A 158 10.26 -8.35 -7.09
CA GLU A 158 11.48 -8.79 -7.79
C GLU A 158 11.94 -10.16 -7.30
N LEU A 159 11.85 -10.37 -5.99
CA LEU A 159 12.36 -11.56 -5.30
C LEU A 159 11.28 -12.61 -5.02
N ALA A 160 10.02 -12.21 -5.05
CA ALA A 160 8.89 -13.09 -4.78
C ALA A 160 8.73 -14.15 -5.87
N GLN A 161 8.55 -15.41 -5.49
CA GLN A 161 8.16 -16.47 -6.43
C GLN A 161 6.71 -16.30 -6.84
N ARG A 162 5.84 -15.95 -5.89
CA ARG A 162 4.41 -15.71 -6.12
C ARG A 162 4.05 -14.27 -5.75
N ILE A 163 3.31 -13.63 -6.66
CA ILE A 163 2.68 -12.34 -6.43
C ILE A 163 1.16 -12.52 -6.49
N PHE A 164 0.42 -11.72 -5.74
CA PHE A 164 -1.04 -11.74 -5.72
C PHE A 164 -1.58 -10.47 -6.35
N TYR A 165 -2.58 -10.58 -7.21
CA TYR A 165 -3.19 -9.43 -7.89
C TYR A 165 -3.74 -8.39 -6.90
N SER A 166 -4.37 -8.86 -5.82
CA SER A 166 -4.99 -8.01 -4.79
C SER A 166 -4.00 -7.14 -4.00
N ASP A 167 -2.72 -7.53 -3.95
CA ASP A 167 -1.70 -6.79 -3.19
C ASP A 167 -1.26 -5.49 -3.89
N TYR A 168 -1.59 -5.32 -5.18
CA TYR A 168 -1.10 -4.22 -6.00
C TYR A 168 -2.24 -3.39 -6.63
N SER A 169 -3.30 -3.11 -5.87
CA SER A 169 -4.49 -2.40 -6.39
C SER A 169 -4.16 -1.05 -7.03
N GLY A 170 -3.27 -0.24 -6.45
CA GLY A 170 -2.86 1.04 -7.03
C GLY A 170 -2.16 0.90 -8.38
N PHE A 171 -1.31 -0.12 -8.52
CA PHE A 171 -0.68 -0.45 -9.79
C PHE A 171 -1.70 -0.98 -10.81
N ASN A 172 -2.65 -1.80 -10.38
CA ASN A 172 -3.71 -2.32 -11.26
C ASN A 172 -4.57 -1.17 -11.81
N ASP A 173 -5.00 -0.26 -10.94
CA ASP A 173 -5.77 0.92 -11.33
C ASP A 173 -4.97 1.81 -12.31
N TRP A 174 -3.67 2.00 -12.06
CA TRP A 174 -2.79 2.69 -12.98
C TRP A 174 -2.74 1.99 -14.34
N LEU A 175 -2.50 0.68 -14.36
CA LEU A 175 -2.33 -0.11 -15.57
C LEU A 175 -3.61 -0.12 -16.42
N ASP A 176 -4.78 -0.25 -15.77
CA ASP A 176 -6.10 -0.17 -16.40
C ASP A 176 -6.45 1.23 -16.89
N SER A 177 -5.88 2.28 -16.29
CA SER A 177 -6.09 3.66 -16.77
C SER A 177 -5.27 4.00 -18.03
N GLN A 178 -4.17 3.28 -18.26
CA GLN A 178 -3.26 3.51 -19.39
C GLN A 178 -3.57 2.64 -20.61
N ASN A 179 -4.39 1.59 -20.44
CA ASN A 179 -4.65 0.60 -21.48
C ASN A 179 -6.15 0.34 -21.63
N ASP A 180 -6.60 0.16 -22.86
CA ASP A 180 -8.00 -0.19 -23.12
C ASP A 180 -8.31 -1.61 -22.58
N PRO A 181 -9.53 -1.83 -22.05
CA PRO A 181 -9.98 -3.16 -21.66
C PRO A 181 -9.96 -4.15 -22.83
N ILE A 182 -9.78 -5.43 -22.52
CA ILE A 182 -9.85 -6.50 -23.53
C ILE A 182 -11.31 -6.83 -23.84
N GLU A 183 -11.73 -6.51 -25.06
CA GLU A 183 -13.03 -6.88 -25.59
C GLU A 183 -13.07 -8.35 -26.03
N ILE A 184 -14.09 -9.08 -25.57
CA ILE A 184 -14.37 -10.43 -26.05
C ILE A 184 -15.42 -10.30 -27.18
N PRO A 185 -15.17 -10.82 -28.39
CA PRO A 185 -16.09 -10.71 -29.52
C PRO A 185 -17.26 -11.70 -29.40
N VAL A 186 -17.98 -11.63 -28.28
CA VAL A 186 -19.17 -12.42 -27.95
C VAL A 186 -20.23 -11.47 -27.39
N GLU A 187 -21.46 -11.61 -27.85
CA GLU A 187 -22.60 -10.82 -27.40
C GLU A 187 -22.75 -10.90 -25.86
N GLU A 188 -22.90 -9.73 -25.21
CA GLU A 188 -23.04 -9.59 -23.74
C GLU A 188 -21.84 -10.02 -22.89
N ALA A 189 -20.67 -10.30 -23.49
CA ALA A 189 -19.47 -10.58 -22.72
C ALA A 189 -18.98 -9.32 -21.98
N LYS A 190 -18.59 -9.49 -20.72
CA LYS A 190 -17.96 -8.41 -19.95
C LYS A 190 -16.54 -8.18 -20.47
N GLU A 191 -16.19 -6.91 -20.61
CA GLU A 191 -14.81 -6.48 -20.84
C GLU A 191 -13.91 -6.96 -19.69
N ILE A 192 -12.70 -7.39 -20.03
CA ILE A 192 -11.69 -7.80 -19.05
C ILE A 192 -10.72 -6.63 -18.86
N PRO A 193 -10.53 -6.12 -17.61
CA PRO A 193 -9.50 -5.14 -17.33
C PRO A 193 -8.12 -5.62 -17.80
N PHE A 194 -7.32 -4.71 -18.34
CA PHE A 194 -6.02 -5.02 -18.92
C PHE A 194 -5.07 -5.64 -17.88
N SER A 195 -5.11 -5.13 -16.65
CA SER A 195 -4.36 -5.64 -15.50
C SER A 195 -4.69 -7.10 -15.17
N ILE A 196 -5.98 -7.47 -15.17
CA ILE A 196 -6.45 -8.83 -14.94
C ILE A 196 -6.00 -9.75 -16.06
N PHE A 197 -6.15 -9.30 -17.31
CA PHE A 197 -5.68 -10.06 -18.47
C PHE A 197 -4.18 -10.35 -18.35
N LEU A 198 -3.37 -9.32 -18.09
CA LEU A 198 -1.93 -9.45 -18.01
C LEU A 198 -1.52 -10.37 -16.85
N PHE A 199 -2.08 -10.17 -15.65
CA PHE A 199 -1.78 -11.01 -14.49
C PHE A 199 -2.13 -12.49 -14.73
N THR A 200 -3.23 -12.76 -15.44
CA THR A 200 -3.73 -14.12 -15.67
C THR A 200 -2.92 -14.87 -16.74
N TYR A 201 -2.55 -14.18 -17.83
CA TYR A 201 -1.96 -14.81 -19.01
C TYR A 201 -0.45 -14.60 -19.16
N ASP A 202 0.10 -13.53 -18.58
CA ASP A 202 1.53 -13.19 -18.64
C ASP A 202 1.99 -12.48 -17.36
N VAL A 203 2.11 -13.27 -16.29
CA VAL A 203 2.52 -12.79 -14.96
C VAL A 203 3.95 -12.21 -14.95
N ASP A 204 4.81 -12.67 -15.88
CA ASP A 204 6.20 -12.20 -15.99
C ASP A 204 6.22 -10.76 -16.53
N THR A 205 5.42 -10.47 -17.56
CA THR A 205 5.25 -9.10 -18.07
C THR A 205 4.56 -8.21 -17.03
N TYR A 206 3.51 -8.70 -16.34
CA TYR A 206 2.89 -7.97 -15.23
C TYR A 206 3.91 -7.58 -14.17
N ARG A 207 4.77 -8.53 -13.75
CA ARG A 207 5.82 -8.30 -12.76
C ARG A 207 6.85 -7.28 -13.24
N ALA A 208 7.30 -7.38 -14.49
CA ALA A 208 8.24 -6.43 -15.07
C ALA A 208 7.68 -4.99 -15.05
N MET A 209 6.40 -4.82 -15.41
CA MET A 209 5.72 -3.52 -15.36
C MET A 209 5.52 -3.02 -13.93
N LEU A 210 5.18 -3.90 -12.98
CA LEU A 210 5.07 -3.56 -11.57
C LEU A 210 6.40 -3.04 -11.00
N LEU A 211 7.53 -3.67 -11.36
CA LEU A 211 8.85 -3.21 -10.94
C LEU A 211 9.19 -1.83 -11.47
N GLN A 212 8.84 -1.55 -12.74
CA GLN A 212 9.02 -0.21 -13.31
C GLN A 212 8.17 0.84 -12.58
N TYR A 213 6.91 0.51 -12.29
CA TYR A 213 6.01 1.38 -11.53
C TYR A 213 6.56 1.69 -10.13
N MET A 214 7.06 0.69 -9.42
CA MET A 214 7.66 0.88 -8.09
C MET A 214 8.93 1.72 -8.12
N GLN A 215 9.75 1.60 -9.18
CA GLN A 215 10.94 2.45 -9.36
C GLN A 215 10.56 3.92 -9.55
N SER A 216 9.54 4.21 -10.38
CA SER A 216 9.08 5.59 -10.56
C SER A 216 8.53 6.21 -9.28
N GLU A 217 7.76 5.47 -8.47
CA GLU A 217 7.23 5.98 -7.20
C GLU A 217 8.35 6.22 -6.16
N GLN A 218 9.40 5.40 -6.14
CA GLN A 218 10.55 5.61 -5.27
C GLN A 218 11.39 6.82 -5.67
N GLU A 219 11.57 7.06 -6.97
CA GLU A 219 12.22 8.27 -7.48
C GLU A 219 11.45 9.52 -7.08
N ASP A 220 10.13 9.50 -7.22
CA ASP A 220 9.25 10.60 -6.80
C ASP A 220 9.32 10.85 -5.27
N ALA A 221 9.34 9.80 -4.45
CA ALA A 221 9.42 9.92 -2.98
C ALA A 221 10.79 10.43 -2.48
N GLN A 222 11.90 10.07 -3.13
CA GLN A 222 13.23 10.56 -2.76
C GLN A 222 13.39 12.06 -3.06
N LEU A 223 12.72 12.56 -4.10
CA LEU A 223 12.65 13.98 -4.37
C LEU A 223 11.90 14.70 -3.24
N GLU A 224 10.78 14.17 -2.76
CA GLU A 224 10.02 14.73 -1.63
C GLU A 224 10.82 14.76 -0.31
N GLU A 225 11.52 13.67 0.07
CA GLU A 225 12.35 13.64 1.29
C GLU A 225 13.52 14.63 1.23
N SER A 226 14.10 14.82 0.04
CA SER A 226 15.18 15.80 -0.16
C SER A 226 14.68 17.24 0.01
N GLU A 227 13.42 17.52 -0.35
CA GLU A 227 12.77 18.83 -0.17
C GLU A 227 12.45 19.12 1.32
N GLU A 228 12.05 18.11 2.10
CA GLU A 228 11.79 18.25 3.53
C GLU A 228 13.07 18.48 4.35
N ALA A 229 14.17 17.78 4.01
CA ALA A 229 15.45 17.97 4.67
C ALA A 229 15.99 19.40 4.51
N ILE A 230 15.82 19.98 3.31
CA ILE A 230 16.22 21.37 3.01
C ILE A 230 15.38 22.39 3.79
N GLN A 231 14.08 22.12 4.02
CA GLN A 231 13.22 23.01 4.83
C GLN A 231 13.61 23.03 6.32
N SER A 232 14.13 21.93 6.86
CA SER A 232 14.49 21.83 8.29
C SER A 232 15.77 22.58 8.68
N GLU A 233 16.69 22.82 7.74
CA GLU A 233 17.95 23.55 8.00
C GLU A 233 17.79 25.09 7.93
N LEU A 234 16.62 25.60 7.55
CA LEU A 234 16.37 27.01 7.22
C LEU A 234 15.58 27.82 8.28
N GLU A 235 15.44 27.36 9.53
CA GLU A 235 14.82 28.17 10.60
C GLU A 235 15.85 29.03 11.37
N PRO A 236 15.97 30.35 11.12
CA PRO A 236 16.62 31.28 12.05
C PRO A 236 15.63 31.80 13.11
N GLU A 237 16.14 31.99 14.34
CA GLU A 237 15.45 32.59 15.49
C GLU A 237 14.90 34.00 15.18
N LEU A 238 13.62 34.22 15.49
CA LEU A 238 12.88 35.48 15.30
C LEU A 238 13.23 36.53 16.38
N GLU A 239 13.66 37.72 15.96
CA GLU A 239 13.47 38.98 16.71
C GLU A 239 12.37 39.82 16.01
N PRO A 240 11.50 40.55 16.74
CA PRO A 240 10.44 41.33 16.12
C PRO A 240 10.82 42.82 16.02
N GLU A 241 10.54 43.49 14.90
CA GLU A 241 10.16 44.92 14.91
C GLU A 241 9.53 45.42 13.59
N LEU A 242 8.33 46.00 13.75
CA LEU A 242 7.75 47.23 13.16
C LEU A 242 7.44 47.36 11.64
N GLU A 243 6.14 47.60 11.39
CA GLU A 243 5.50 48.06 10.13
C GLU A 243 6.02 49.43 9.63
N PRO A 244 5.84 49.75 8.33
CA PRO A 244 4.79 50.72 8.00
C PRO A 244 4.05 50.57 6.63
N GLU A 245 2.85 51.16 6.66
CA GLU A 245 1.82 51.46 5.63
C GLU A 245 2.19 51.63 4.15
N LEU A 246 1.28 51.18 3.26
CA LEU A 246 1.23 51.56 1.84
C LEU A 246 -0.15 52.04 1.35
N THR A 247 -0.08 53.12 0.56
CA THR A 247 -1.11 53.82 -0.23
C THR A 247 -1.71 52.98 -1.37
N GLN A 248 -3.02 53.13 -1.61
CA GLN A 248 -3.77 52.47 -2.70
C GLN A 248 -3.87 53.35 -3.96
N GLU A 249 -3.54 52.80 -5.12
CA GLU A 249 -3.98 53.29 -6.44
C GLU A 249 -4.94 52.26 -7.08
N GLN A 250 -6.00 52.76 -7.72
CA GLN A 250 -7.11 51.99 -8.29
C GLN A 250 -6.79 51.49 -9.70
N GLU A 251 -7.01 50.19 -9.98
CA GLU A 251 -6.95 49.61 -11.33
C GLU A 251 -8.27 48.93 -11.75
N VAL A 252 -8.46 48.87 -13.07
CA VAL A 252 -9.63 48.44 -13.82
C VAL A 252 -9.99 46.98 -13.52
N GLN A 253 -11.25 46.73 -13.15
CA GLN A 253 -11.74 45.42 -12.73
C GLN A 253 -11.97 44.49 -13.94
N VAL A 254 -10.94 43.75 -14.34
CA VAL A 254 -11.02 42.63 -15.31
C VAL A 254 -11.42 41.35 -14.56
N ASP A 255 -12.33 40.54 -15.14
CA ASP A 255 -12.72 39.25 -14.56
C ASP A 255 -11.51 38.28 -14.58
N PRO A 256 -11.00 37.84 -13.41
CA PRO A 256 -9.84 36.96 -13.32
C PRO A 256 -9.95 35.67 -14.13
N ILE A 257 -11.16 35.12 -14.24
CA ILE A 257 -11.38 33.83 -14.93
C ILE A 257 -11.24 34.02 -16.44
N GLN A 258 -11.78 35.13 -16.97
CA GLN A 258 -11.72 35.43 -18.40
C GLN A 258 -10.30 35.77 -18.85
N ASP A 259 -9.51 36.45 -18.00
CA ASP A 259 -8.12 36.77 -18.33
C ASP A 259 -7.21 35.54 -18.23
N ILE A 260 -7.41 34.66 -17.24
CA ILE A 260 -6.68 33.38 -17.14
C ILE A 260 -7.04 32.45 -18.31
N ALA A 261 -8.33 32.38 -18.69
CA ALA A 261 -8.77 31.59 -19.84
C ALA A 261 -8.21 32.14 -21.17
N GLY A 262 -8.11 33.46 -21.32
CA GLY A 262 -7.61 34.12 -22.53
C GLY A 262 -6.12 33.92 -22.82
N VAL A 263 -5.38 33.35 -21.87
CA VAL A 263 -3.94 33.07 -21.97
C VAL A 263 -3.65 31.76 -22.70
N LEU A 264 -4.64 30.87 -22.78
CA LEU A 264 -4.53 29.65 -23.57
C LEU A 264 -4.52 30.02 -25.06
N VAL A 265 -3.33 30.00 -25.66
CA VAL A 265 -3.13 30.33 -27.08
C VAL A 265 -3.93 29.33 -27.91
N ILE A 266 -4.97 29.82 -28.61
CA ILE A 266 -5.62 29.10 -29.70
C ILE A 266 -4.60 29.01 -30.84
N ASN A 267 -3.95 27.86 -30.98
CA ASN A 267 -2.98 27.65 -32.05
C ASN A 267 -3.74 27.46 -33.38
N GLU A 268 -3.67 28.46 -34.28
CA GLU A 268 -4.26 28.38 -35.63
C GLU A 268 -3.70 27.21 -36.47
N GLU A 269 -2.53 26.65 -36.13
CA GLU A 269 -1.94 25.50 -36.83
C GLU A 269 -2.43 24.13 -36.32
N ALA A 270 -3.08 24.06 -35.15
CA ALA A 270 -3.43 22.78 -34.52
C ALA A 270 -4.81 22.22 -34.90
N GLY A 271 -5.69 23.02 -35.51
CA GLY A 271 -6.92 22.55 -36.16
C GLY A 271 -7.95 21.78 -35.31
N HIS A 272 -7.71 21.47 -34.03
CA HIS A 272 -8.64 20.86 -33.09
C HIS A 272 -8.53 21.56 -31.72
N SER A 273 -9.69 21.79 -31.15
CA SER A 273 -10.10 22.94 -30.36
C SER A 273 -10.16 22.63 -28.87
N ILE A 274 -9.39 23.34 -28.05
CA ILE A 274 -9.90 23.60 -26.70
C ILE A 274 -11.14 24.47 -26.90
N THR A 275 -12.28 24.00 -26.41
CA THR A 275 -13.53 24.74 -26.41
C THR A 275 -13.48 25.87 -25.39
N ASP A 276 -14.26 26.93 -25.60
CA ASP A 276 -14.36 28.02 -24.62
C ASP A 276 -14.77 27.49 -23.22
N GLU A 277 -15.56 26.42 -23.17
CA GLU A 277 -15.96 25.74 -21.93
C GLU A 277 -14.75 25.08 -21.22
N GLU A 278 -13.89 24.36 -21.94
CA GLU A 278 -12.68 23.74 -21.38
C GLU A 278 -11.66 24.78 -20.90
N CYS A 279 -11.53 25.91 -21.60
CA CYS A 279 -10.71 27.04 -21.17
C CYS A 279 -11.21 27.62 -19.83
N ILE A 280 -12.54 27.76 -19.69
CA ILE A 280 -13.16 28.25 -18.46
C ILE A 280 -12.96 27.23 -17.32
N GLU A 281 -13.15 25.93 -17.56
CA GLU A 281 -12.94 24.89 -16.55
C GLU A 281 -11.49 24.84 -16.04
N LEU A 282 -10.51 25.05 -16.93
CA LEU A 282 -9.10 25.15 -16.56
C LEU A 282 -8.85 26.40 -15.70
N ALA A 283 -9.41 27.55 -16.08
CA ALA A 283 -9.29 28.79 -15.32
C ALA A 283 -9.96 28.68 -13.93
N GLU A 284 -11.11 28.01 -13.83
CA GLU A 284 -11.76 27.74 -12.55
C GLU A 284 -10.94 26.81 -11.66
N PHE A 285 -10.31 25.78 -12.25
CA PHE A 285 -9.38 24.93 -11.52
C PHE A 285 -8.18 25.70 -10.98
N VAL A 286 -7.60 26.59 -11.78
CA VAL A 286 -6.50 27.47 -11.38
C VAL A 286 -6.91 28.34 -10.18
N ARG A 287 -8.08 28.99 -10.27
CA ARG A 287 -8.66 29.77 -9.17
C ARG A 287 -8.88 28.92 -7.92
N ASP A 288 -9.54 27.77 -8.04
CA ASP A 288 -9.89 26.93 -6.91
C ASP A 288 -8.64 26.34 -6.22
N TYR A 289 -7.61 26.02 -7.00
CA TYR A 289 -6.33 25.58 -6.45
C TYR A 289 -5.64 26.70 -5.67
N ALA A 290 -5.57 27.89 -6.25
CA ALA A 290 -4.97 29.07 -5.62
C ALA A 290 -5.71 29.47 -4.32
N ILE A 291 -7.04 29.48 -4.32
CA ILE A 291 -7.86 29.92 -3.17
C ILE A 291 -7.97 28.83 -2.10
N ASN A 292 -8.32 27.59 -2.48
CA ASN A 292 -8.80 26.58 -1.52
C ASN A 292 -7.75 25.52 -1.15
N LYS A 293 -6.84 25.17 -2.06
CA LYS A 293 -5.88 24.08 -1.83
C LYS A 293 -4.51 24.55 -1.41
N ALA A 294 -4.08 25.68 -1.94
CA ALA A 294 -2.72 26.15 -1.77
C ALA A 294 -2.57 27.20 -0.65
N GLY A 295 -3.69 27.77 -0.19
CA GLY A 295 -3.73 28.74 0.91
C GLY A 295 -3.14 30.10 0.54
N LEU A 296 -3.03 31.00 1.52
CA LEU A 296 -2.65 32.41 1.29
C LEU A 296 -1.23 32.59 0.71
N ASP A 297 -0.32 31.61 0.80
CA ASP A 297 1.10 31.77 0.40
C ASP A 297 1.55 30.86 -0.75
N TRP A 298 0.64 30.41 -1.60
CA TRP A 298 0.97 29.40 -2.61
C TRP A 298 2.07 29.81 -3.60
N GLN A 299 2.24 31.12 -3.83
CA GLN A 299 3.26 31.67 -4.74
C GLN A 299 4.68 31.59 -4.17
N ASN A 300 4.83 31.51 -2.85
CA ASN A 300 6.12 31.45 -2.17
C ASN A 300 6.55 30.01 -1.87
N ARG A 301 5.67 29.03 -2.10
CA ARG A 301 5.91 27.61 -1.83
C ARG A 301 6.19 26.88 -3.13
N GLN A 302 7.48 26.79 -3.49
CA GLN A 302 7.96 26.01 -4.65
C GLN A 302 7.33 24.60 -4.73
N PRO A 303 7.14 23.86 -3.62
CA PRO A 303 6.46 22.55 -3.67
C PRO A 303 4.98 22.62 -4.08
N LEU A 304 4.25 23.68 -3.70
CA LEU A 304 2.84 23.84 -4.10
C LEU A 304 2.71 24.23 -5.57
N ILE A 305 3.65 25.03 -6.08
CA ILE A 305 3.75 25.39 -7.50
C ILE A 305 4.10 24.14 -8.32
N ALA A 306 5.04 23.30 -7.88
CA ALA A 306 5.38 22.05 -8.55
C ALA A 306 4.18 21.09 -8.62
N LYS A 307 3.50 20.87 -7.50
CA LYS A 307 2.26 20.07 -7.43
C LYS A 307 1.16 20.64 -8.33
N PHE A 308 1.06 21.97 -8.40
CA PHE A 308 0.11 22.65 -9.28
C PHE A 308 0.43 22.44 -10.76
N ARG A 309 1.70 22.60 -11.15
CA ARG A 309 2.20 22.33 -12.51
C ARG A 309 1.87 20.91 -12.95
N ILE A 310 2.10 19.92 -12.10
CA ILE A 310 1.78 18.51 -12.40
C ILE A 310 0.28 18.31 -12.64
N GLN A 311 -0.58 18.90 -11.80
CA GLN A 311 -2.03 18.79 -11.95
C GLN A 311 -2.55 19.51 -13.20
N LEU A 312 -2.00 20.70 -13.52
CA LEU A 312 -2.32 21.42 -14.76
C LEU A 312 -1.87 20.64 -15.99
N LYS A 313 -0.66 20.07 -15.98
CA LYS A 313 -0.13 19.21 -17.05
C LYS A 313 -1.06 18.03 -17.32
N ARG A 314 -1.48 17.32 -16.27
CA ARG A 314 -2.43 16.19 -16.38
C ARG A 314 -3.79 16.61 -16.96
N ARG A 315 -4.25 17.83 -16.71
CA ARG A 315 -5.51 18.35 -17.27
C ARG A 315 -5.35 18.82 -18.72
N LEU A 316 -4.26 19.51 -19.04
CA LEU A 316 -3.96 19.97 -20.41
C LEU A 316 -3.77 18.81 -21.40
N ILE A 317 -3.16 17.71 -20.96
CA ILE A 317 -3.04 16.48 -21.78
C ILE A 317 -4.43 15.91 -22.11
N LYS A 318 -5.37 15.94 -21.15
CA LYS A 318 -6.74 15.40 -21.34
C LYS A 318 -7.58 16.21 -22.31
N VAL A 319 -7.35 17.53 -22.40
CA VAL A 319 -8.03 18.41 -23.38
C VAL A 319 -7.27 18.49 -24.71
N THR A 320 -6.43 17.49 -25.02
CA THR A 320 -5.68 17.37 -26.27
C THR A 320 -4.74 18.54 -26.59
N TYR A 321 -4.22 19.22 -25.56
CA TYR A 321 -3.25 20.28 -25.76
C TYR A 321 -1.90 19.72 -26.22
N SER A 322 -1.26 20.39 -27.17
CA SER A 322 0.01 19.93 -27.73
C SER A 322 1.12 19.97 -26.68
N GLU A 323 1.78 18.84 -26.47
CA GLU A 323 2.82 18.64 -25.46
C GLU A 323 3.96 19.67 -25.55
N ALA A 324 4.27 20.15 -26.75
CA ALA A 324 5.26 21.18 -27.01
C ALA A 324 4.92 22.56 -26.39
N PHE A 325 3.65 22.81 -26.07
CA PHE A 325 3.14 24.08 -25.54
C PHE A 325 2.59 23.97 -24.12
N ILE A 326 2.48 22.75 -23.57
CA ILE A 326 1.91 22.52 -22.24
C ILE A 326 2.69 23.28 -21.17
N ASP A 327 4.01 23.13 -21.14
CA ASP A 327 4.82 23.76 -20.10
C ASP A 327 4.77 25.31 -20.19
N HIS A 328 4.72 25.85 -21.42
CA HIS A 328 4.56 27.30 -21.64
C HIS A 328 3.17 27.81 -21.20
N ALA A 329 2.09 27.09 -21.51
CA ALA A 329 0.74 27.44 -21.10
C ALA A 329 0.57 27.38 -19.57
N ILE A 330 1.20 26.39 -18.93
CA ILE A 330 1.22 26.26 -17.47
C ILE A 330 1.90 27.48 -16.85
N ASP A 331 3.06 27.88 -17.37
CA ASP A 331 3.80 29.02 -16.83
C ASP A 331 3.01 30.32 -16.93
N LEU A 332 2.35 30.56 -18.06
CA LEU A 332 1.52 31.75 -18.23
C LEU A 332 0.25 31.73 -17.35
N MET A 333 -0.39 30.57 -17.17
CA MET A 333 -1.53 30.44 -16.26
C MET A 333 -1.12 30.68 -14.80
N ILE A 334 0.06 30.22 -14.40
CA ILE A 334 0.62 30.48 -13.06
C ILE A 334 0.93 31.95 -12.88
N GLU A 335 1.58 32.60 -13.85
CA GLU A 335 1.88 34.03 -13.82
C GLU A 335 0.60 34.87 -13.66
N LYS A 336 -0.45 34.53 -14.40
CA LYS A 336 -1.74 35.22 -14.35
C LYS A 336 -2.50 34.94 -13.05
N ALA A 337 -2.50 33.70 -12.58
CA ALA A 337 -3.04 33.36 -11.27
C ALA A 337 -2.30 34.11 -10.16
N ALA A 338 -0.99 34.33 -10.30
CA ALA A 338 -0.21 35.04 -9.31
C ALA A 338 -0.61 36.53 -9.21
N LEU A 339 -0.99 37.14 -10.32
CA LEU A 339 -1.48 38.52 -10.37
C LEU A 339 -2.86 38.67 -9.71
N TYR A 340 -3.77 37.71 -9.91
CA TYR A 340 -5.14 37.80 -9.40
C TYR A 340 -5.33 37.29 -7.97
N PHE A 341 -4.47 36.37 -7.54
CA PHE A 341 -4.53 35.77 -6.20
C PHE A 341 -3.19 35.98 -5.48
N PRO A 342 -2.79 37.25 -5.25
CA PRO A 342 -1.54 37.58 -4.58
C PRO A 342 -1.53 36.99 -3.18
N SER A 343 -0.36 36.52 -2.76
CA SER A 343 -0.19 36.09 -1.39
C SER A 343 -0.32 37.27 -0.43
N GLU A 344 -1.06 37.11 0.68
CA GLU A 344 -1.22 38.12 1.74
C GLU A 344 0.09 38.27 2.56
N CYS A 345 1.20 38.52 1.87
CA CYS A 345 2.48 39.01 2.39
C CYS A 345 2.89 40.31 1.67
N GLN A 346 1.91 41.08 1.18
CA GLN A 346 2.06 42.49 0.87
C GLN A 346 1.15 43.30 1.80
N GLY A 347 1.57 43.34 3.06
CA GLY A 347 0.99 44.14 4.14
C GLY A 347 2.03 44.29 5.22
#